data_AF-A0A4W6D5U6-F1
#
_entry.id   AF-A0A4W6D5U6-F1
#
_cell.length_a   1.000
_cell.length_b   1.000
_cell.length_c   1.000
_cell.angle_alpha   90.00
_cell.angle_beta   90.00
_cell.angle_gamma   90.00
#
_symmetry.space_group_name_H-M   'P 1'
#
loop_
_entity.id
_entity.type
_entity.pdbx_description
1 polymer ?
#
loop_
_entity_poly.entity_id
_entity_poly.type
_entity_poly.pdbx_seq_one_letter_code
_entity_poly.pdbx_strand_id
1 'polypeptide(L)'
;MKYNQDHGNGLVKYVLSGEGAGTIFVIDENNGDLHATRRLDREEKAFYILRATVVNKRTGQKLEPETEFTVKLHDINDNEPQFSKELYTGSVPERSLIGKVIQVTATDADDSMYGNSAKLVYSISQGHPYFSVDPNTGVIRTALGPDDMDREQREHYQVVIEAKDMAGQRGGLTGTTVVNITLTDVNDNPPHFTQSKSTALKEDRLHPNDETLRKFCILPVYKHAGVKVRCFQTVSS
;
A
#
# COMPACT_ATOMS: atom_id res chain seq x y z
N MET A 1 -44.50 1.72 -11.83
CA MET A 1 -45.31 1.17 -10.73
C MET A 1 -46.69 1.76 -10.84
N LYS A 2 -47.73 0.94 -11.03
CA LYS A 2 -49.12 1.43 -11.02
C LYS A 2 -49.57 1.51 -9.56
N TYR A 3 -49.71 2.73 -9.04
CA TYR A 3 -50.27 3.00 -7.73
C TYR A 3 -51.76 2.67 -7.79
N ASN A 4 -52.20 1.58 -7.16
CA ASN A 4 -53.63 1.31 -7.01
C ASN A 4 -54.17 2.23 -5.90
N GLN A 5 -55.09 3.13 -6.26
CA GLN A 5 -55.69 4.14 -5.38
C GLN A 5 -56.86 3.62 -4.54
N ASP A 6 -57.21 2.35 -4.63
CA ASP A 6 -58.13 1.76 -3.68
C ASP A 6 -57.38 1.50 -2.37
N HIS A 7 -57.53 2.41 -1.42
CA HIS A 7 -57.37 2.13 0.00
C HIS A 7 -58.33 0.98 0.34
N GLY A 8 -57.88 -0.25 0.10
CA GLY A 8 -58.71 -1.44 0.18
C GLY A 8 -59.43 -1.46 1.51
N ASN A 9 -60.70 -1.87 1.50
CA ASN A 9 -61.69 -1.83 2.59
C ASN A 9 -61.29 -2.60 3.88
N GLY A 10 -60.03 -2.55 4.33
CA GLY A 10 -59.46 -3.31 5.44
C GLY A 10 -59.31 -4.81 5.17
N LEU A 11 -59.48 -5.28 3.94
CA LEU A 11 -59.57 -6.72 3.61
C LEU A 11 -58.30 -7.34 3.02
N VAL A 12 -57.28 -6.54 2.72
CA VAL A 12 -56.01 -7.02 2.17
C VAL A 12 -54.89 -6.81 3.16
N LYS A 13 -53.88 -7.68 3.13
CA LYS A 13 -52.61 -7.45 3.82
C LYS A 13 -51.41 -7.74 2.93
N TYR A 14 -50.39 -6.91 3.06
CA TYR A 14 -49.08 -7.13 2.45
C TYR A 14 -48.28 -8.14 3.27
N VAL A 15 -47.64 -9.09 2.59
CA VAL A 15 -46.81 -10.12 3.20
C VAL A 15 -45.47 -10.17 2.51
N LEU A 16 -44.41 -10.11 3.32
CA LEU A 16 -43.02 -10.20 2.88
C LEU A 16 -42.47 -11.60 3.17
N SER A 17 -41.70 -12.13 2.23
CA SER A 17 -40.96 -13.38 2.37
C SER A 17 -39.55 -13.22 1.75
N GLY A 18 -38.67 -14.21 1.96
CA GLY A 18 -37.31 -14.20 1.42
C GLY A 18 -36.25 -13.87 2.48
N GLU A 19 -35.11 -13.33 2.04
CA GLU A 19 -33.95 -13.14 2.89
C GLU A 19 -34.16 -12.06 3.96
N GLY A 20 -34.10 -12.44 5.24
CA GLY A 20 -34.25 -11.49 6.34
C GLY A 20 -35.67 -10.94 6.51
N ALA A 21 -36.67 -11.49 5.83
CA ALA A 21 -38.07 -11.11 6.05
C ALA A 21 -38.51 -11.44 7.49
N GLY A 22 -39.13 -10.49 8.16
CA GLY A 22 -39.59 -10.61 9.55
C GLY A 22 -38.48 -10.45 10.60
N THR A 23 -37.21 -10.35 10.19
CA THR A 23 -36.07 -10.17 11.10
C THR A 23 -35.28 -8.90 10.80
N ILE A 24 -34.89 -8.71 9.54
CA ILE A 24 -34.13 -7.57 9.02
C ILE A 24 -35.08 -6.57 8.34
N PHE A 25 -36.01 -7.09 7.54
CA PHE A 25 -36.98 -6.31 6.80
C PHE A 25 -38.39 -6.66 7.24
N VAL A 26 -39.19 -5.63 7.52
CA VAL A 26 -40.61 -5.77 7.86
C VAL A 26 -41.41 -4.91 6.89
N ILE A 27 -42.49 -5.47 6.37
CA ILE A 27 -43.47 -4.73 5.59
C ILE A 27 -44.67 -4.40 6.47
N ASP A 28 -45.14 -3.16 6.43
CA ASP A 28 -46.40 -2.80 7.06
C ASP A 28 -47.54 -3.48 6.30
N GLU A 29 -48.32 -4.26 7.04
CA GLU A 29 -49.36 -5.10 6.44
C GLU A 29 -50.52 -4.31 5.84
N ASN A 30 -50.69 -3.03 6.19
CA ASN A 30 -51.81 -2.20 5.77
C ASN A 30 -51.48 -1.32 4.57
N ASN A 31 -50.30 -0.71 4.54
CA ASN A 31 -49.91 0.22 3.48
C ASN A 31 -48.80 -0.30 2.55
N GLY A 32 -48.11 -1.37 2.94
CA GLY A 32 -47.03 -1.98 2.15
C GLY A 32 -45.66 -1.29 2.30
N ASP A 33 -45.50 -0.39 3.27
CA ASP A 33 -44.22 0.27 3.52
C ASP A 33 -43.19 -0.72 4.06
N LEU A 34 -42.02 -0.77 3.41
CA LEU A 34 -40.92 -1.65 3.77
C LEU A 34 -39.91 -0.90 4.62
N HIS A 35 -39.60 -1.42 5.80
CA HIS A 35 -38.62 -0.83 6.72
C HIS A 35 -37.58 -1.86 7.16
N ALA A 36 -36.34 -1.39 7.34
CA ALA A 36 -35.29 -2.15 8.02
C ALA A 36 -35.46 -2.00 9.54
N THR A 37 -35.33 -3.10 10.28
CA THR A 37 -35.48 -3.15 11.75
C THR A 37 -34.16 -2.93 12.48
N ARG A 38 -33.04 -3.03 11.77
CA ARG A 38 -31.68 -2.87 12.29
C ARG A 38 -30.80 -2.13 11.29
N ARG A 39 -29.62 -1.71 11.74
CA ARG A 39 -28.58 -1.19 10.86
C ARG A 39 -28.13 -2.28 9.91
N LEU A 40 -27.88 -1.88 8.67
CA LEU A 40 -27.41 -2.75 7.59
C LEU A 40 -26.00 -2.30 7.21
N ASP A 41 -25.18 -3.28 6.92
CA ASP A 41 -23.78 -3.11 6.56
C ASP A 41 -23.61 -3.69 5.14
N ARG A 42 -23.10 -2.88 4.21
CA ARG A 42 -22.95 -3.26 2.80
C ARG A 42 -21.80 -4.26 2.66
N GLU A 43 -20.77 -4.10 3.46
CA GLU A 43 -19.55 -4.90 3.50
C GLU A 43 -19.88 -6.32 3.96
N GLU A 44 -20.83 -6.46 4.89
CA GLU A 44 -21.39 -7.75 5.30
C GLU A 44 -22.28 -8.35 4.19
N LYS A 45 -23.25 -7.59 3.68
CA LYS A 45 -24.16 -8.06 2.62
C LYS A 45 -24.78 -6.93 1.80
N ALA A 46 -24.31 -6.77 0.57
CA ALA A 46 -24.70 -5.68 -0.33
C ALA A 46 -26.11 -5.76 -0.94
N PHE A 47 -26.72 -6.96 -1.01
CA PHE A 47 -28.06 -7.11 -1.57
C PHE A 47 -28.85 -8.25 -0.94
N TYR A 48 -30.18 -8.08 -0.95
CA TYR A 48 -31.14 -9.05 -0.43
C TYR A 48 -32.19 -9.35 -1.49
N ILE A 49 -32.51 -10.63 -1.66
CA ILE A 49 -33.61 -11.07 -2.53
C ILE A 49 -34.84 -11.30 -1.67
N LEU A 50 -35.85 -10.45 -1.88
CA LEU A 50 -37.11 -10.47 -1.17
C LEU A 50 -38.26 -10.73 -2.12
N ARG A 51 -39.38 -11.16 -1.56
CA ARG A 51 -40.61 -11.40 -2.27
C ARG A 51 -41.77 -10.78 -1.52
N ALA A 52 -42.69 -10.16 -2.24
CA ALA A 52 -43.91 -9.60 -1.69
C ALA A 52 -45.13 -10.19 -2.38
N THR A 53 -46.19 -10.38 -1.61
CA THR A 53 -47.52 -10.76 -2.11
C THR A 53 -48.59 -10.03 -1.31
N VAL A 54 -49.78 -9.94 -1.87
CA VAL A 54 -50.97 -9.42 -1.20
C VAL A 54 -51.90 -10.59 -0.94
N VAL A 55 -52.36 -10.73 0.30
CA VAL A 55 -53.31 -11.79 0.67
C VAL A 55 -54.58 -11.20 1.25
N ASN A 56 -55.68 -11.94 1.14
CA ASN A 56 -56.93 -11.60 1.84
C ASN A 56 -56.75 -11.82 3.35
N LYS A 57 -57.06 -10.80 4.16
CA LYS A 57 -56.91 -10.85 5.63
C LYS A 57 -57.76 -11.95 6.30
N ARG A 58 -58.94 -12.26 5.74
CA ARG A 58 -59.87 -13.24 6.32
C ARG A 58 -59.57 -14.67 5.91
N THR A 59 -59.26 -14.89 4.64
CA THR A 59 -59.10 -16.24 4.08
C THR A 59 -57.64 -16.68 3.96
N GLY A 60 -56.68 -15.74 4.04
CA GLY A 60 -55.26 -16.00 3.79
C GLY A 60 -54.93 -16.29 2.32
N GLN A 61 -55.91 -16.20 1.42
CA GLN A 61 -55.73 -16.47 0.00
C GLN A 61 -54.84 -15.40 -0.65
N LYS A 62 -53.82 -15.81 -1.40
CA LYS A 62 -53.02 -14.92 -2.25
C LYS A 62 -53.94 -14.28 -3.31
N LEU A 63 -54.00 -12.95 -3.30
CA LEU A 63 -54.78 -12.15 -4.25
C LEU A 63 -53.96 -11.80 -5.49
N GLU A 64 -52.64 -11.70 -5.32
CA GLU A 64 -51.69 -11.43 -6.39
C GLU A 64 -50.56 -12.48 -6.34
N PRO A 65 -49.95 -12.80 -7.50
CA PRO A 65 -48.77 -13.63 -7.52
C PRO A 65 -47.63 -12.98 -6.73
N GLU A 66 -46.77 -13.82 -6.18
CA GLU A 66 -45.61 -13.37 -5.43
C GLU A 66 -44.60 -12.73 -6.38
N THR A 67 -44.19 -11.50 -6.08
CA THR A 67 -43.26 -10.72 -6.90
C THR A 67 -41.91 -10.67 -6.22
N GLU A 68 -40.87 -11.10 -6.92
CA GLU A 68 -39.49 -11.02 -6.46
C GLU A 68 -38.87 -9.65 -6.78
N PHE A 69 -38.12 -9.10 -5.83
CA PHE A 69 -37.38 -7.86 -5.99
C PHE A 69 -36.08 -7.90 -5.20
N THR A 70 -35.11 -7.09 -5.61
CA THR A 70 -33.81 -6.98 -4.95
C THR A 70 -33.72 -5.66 -4.20
N VAL A 71 -33.43 -5.74 -2.90
CA VAL A 71 -33.02 -4.57 -2.11
C VAL A 71 -31.50 -4.48 -2.20
N LYS A 72 -31.01 -3.39 -2.83
CA LYS A 72 -29.58 -3.08 -2.89
C LYS A 72 -29.25 -2.03 -1.85
N LEU A 73 -28.19 -2.26 -1.08
CA LEU A 73 -27.69 -1.26 -0.14
C LEU A 73 -26.80 -0.27 -0.87
N HIS A 74 -27.00 1.01 -0.58
CA HIS A 74 -26.08 2.05 -0.98
C HIS A 74 -24.93 2.10 0.01
N ASP A 75 -23.74 2.21 -0.56
CA ASP A 75 -22.52 2.35 0.20
C ASP A 75 -22.45 3.67 0.97
N ILE A 76 -21.82 3.63 2.14
CA ILE A 76 -21.40 4.80 2.91
C ILE A 76 -19.91 4.68 3.15
N ASN A 77 -19.20 5.80 3.17
CA ASN A 77 -17.75 5.80 3.33
C ASN A 77 -17.35 5.61 4.80
N ASP A 78 -17.45 4.38 5.31
CA ASP A 78 -17.18 4.04 6.71
C ASP A 78 -16.02 3.05 6.91
N ASN A 79 -15.34 2.65 5.83
CA ASN A 79 -14.11 1.89 5.89
C ASN A 79 -12.91 2.76 5.52
N GLU A 80 -11.83 2.68 6.30
CA GLU A 80 -10.61 3.40 6.00
C GLU A 80 -9.69 2.57 5.07
N PRO A 81 -8.84 3.23 4.25
CA PRO A 81 -7.85 2.54 3.45
C PRO A 81 -6.89 1.71 4.32
N GLN A 82 -6.69 0.44 3.97
CA GLN A 82 -5.79 -0.46 4.68
C GLN A 82 -4.62 -0.89 3.79
N PHE A 83 -3.39 -0.63 4.25
CA PHE A 83 -2.19 -1.10 3.56
C PHE A 83 -1.99 -2.61 3.75
N SER A 84 -1.49 -3.29 2.71
CA SER A 84 -1.21 -4.74 2.77
C SER A 84 -0.14 -5.14 3.79
N LYS A 85 0.66 -4.17 4.28
CA LYS A 85 1.69 -4.34 5.29
C LYS A 85 1.76 -3.09 6.17
N GLU A 86 2.04 -3.29 7.45
CA GLU A 86 2.34 -2.20 8.39
C GLU A 86 3.70 -1.54 8.11
N LEU A 87 4.64 -2.32 7.58
CA LEU A 87 5.99 -1.89 7.24
C LEU A 87 6.44 -2.45 5.89
N TYR A 88 6.98 -1.57 5.05
CA TYR A 88 7.67 -1.94 3.82
C TYR A 88 9.16 -1.64 3.92
N THR A 89 9.97 -2.48 3.29
CA THR A 89 11.43 -2.30 3.22
C THR A 89 11.87 -2.23 1.77
N GLY A 90 12.45 -1.10 1.38
CA GLY A 90 13.02 -0.87 0.07
C GLY A 90 14.53 -0.65 0.14
N SER A 91 15.20 -0.85 -0.98
CA SER A 91 16.60 -0.48 -1.12
C SER A 91 16.82 0.18 -2.47
N VAL A 92 17.74 1.12 -2.52
CA VAL A 92 18.10 1.84 -3.74
C VAL A 92 19.60 2.14 -3.70
N PRO A 93 20.33 2.01 -4.82
CA PRO A 93 21.72 2.44 -4.85
C PRO A 93 21.85 3.91 -4.51
N GLU A 94 22.87 4.25 -3.75
CA GLU A 94 23.23 5.66 -3.59
C GLU A 94 23.52 6.29 -4.96
N ARG A 95 23.37 7.61 -5.04
CA ARG A 95 23.51 8.35 -6.30
C ARG A 95 22.70 7.79 -7.47
N SER A 96 21.59 7.11 -7.18
CA SER A 96 20.69 6.64 -8.22
C SER A 96 20.00 7.81 -8.90
N LEU A 97 19.93 7.76 -10.24
CA LEU A 97 18.99 8.58 -10.99
C LEU A 97 17.55 8.30 -10.54
N ILE A 98 16.62 9.17 -10.96
CA ILE A 98 15.18 9.02 -10.71
C ILE A 98 14.73 7.59 -11.11
N GLY A 99 14.35 6.80 -10.11
CA GLY A 99 14.13 5.36 -10.27
C GLY A 99 13.15 4.78 -9.24
N LYS A 100 12.56 3.63 -9.55
CA LYS A 100 11.63 2.93 -8.66
C LYS A 100 12.39 2.32 -7.47
N VAL A 101 11.92 2.58 -6.26
CA VAL A 101 12.45 1.99 -5.02
C VAL A 101 11.60 0.78 -4.62
N ILE A 102 10.30 1.01 -4.42
CA ILE A 102 9.34 -0.01 -4.00
C ILE A 102 7.93 0.43 -4.42
N GLN A 103 6.95 -0.45 -4.29
CA GLN A 103 5.54 -0.12 -4.45
C GLN A 103 4.78 -0.54 -3.20
N VAL A 104 3.96 0.37 -2.69
CA VAL A 104 3.01 0.07 -1.61
C VAL A 104 1.63 -0.18 -2.21
N THR A 105 0.79 -0.88 -1.47
CA THR A 105 -0.58 -1.17 -1.89
C THR A 105 -1.51 -1.09 -0.69
N ALA A 106 -2.60 -0.35 -0.86
CA ALA A 106 -3.71 -0.28 0.06
C ALA A 106 -5.01 -0.70 -0.65
N THR A 107 -5.96 -1.18 0.15
CA THR A 107 -7.30 -1.57 -0.27
C THR A 107 -8.31 -0.91 0.64
N ASP A 108 -9.49 -0.63 0.09
CA ASP A 108 -10.62 -0.10 0.82
C ASP A 108 -11.81 -1.05 0.62
N ALA A 109 -12.59 -1.30 1.67
CA ALA A 109 -13.71 -2.23 1.64
C ALA A 109 -14.99 -1.58 1.06
N ASP A 110 -15.02 -0.25 0.98
CA ASP A 110 -16.11 0.52 0.42
C ASP A 110 -16.29 0.26 -1.09
N ASP A 111 -17.34 0.82 -1.69
CA ASP A 111 -17.73 0.46 -3.05
C ASP A 111 -16.78 1.10 -4.07
N SER A 112 -16.03 0.26 -4.77
CA SER A 112 -15.10 0.70 -5.82
C SER A 112 -15.78 0.97 -7.16
N MET A 113 -17.01 0.48 -7.39
CA MET A 113 -17.75 0.66 -8.64
C MET A 113 -18.61 1.91 -8.64
N TYR A 114 -19.29 2.20 -7.53
CA TYR A 114 -20.27 3.29 -7.46
C TYR A 114 -19.82 4.37 -6.48
N GLY A 115 -19.46 5.54 -7.02
CA GLY A 115 -18.99 6.67 -6.24
C GLY A 115 -17.46 6.77 -6.24
N ASN A 116 -16.94 7.47 -5.23
CA ASN A 116 -15.50 7.65 -5.04
C ASN A 116 -15.01 7.03 -3.74
N SER A 117 -15.86 6.36 -2.95
CA SER A 117 -15.54 5.88 -1.60
C SER A 117 -14.22 5.11 -1.60
N ALA A 118 -14.12 3.99 -2.31
CA ALA A 118 -12.88 3.21 -2.37
C ALA A 118 -11.78 3.71 -3.34
N LYS A 119 -11.89 4.93 -3.92
CA LYS A 119 -10.86 5.45 -4.83
C LYS A 119 -9.69 6.06 -4.07
N LEU A 120 -8.56 5.36 -4.08
CA LEU A 120 -7.38 5.75 -3.32
C LEU A 120 -6.46 6.71 -4.07
N VAL A 121 -5.92 7.68 -3.33
CA VAL A 121 -4.82 8.55 -3.74
C VAL A 121 -3.68 8.42 -2.72
N TYR A 122 -2.49 8.08 -3.21
CA TYR A 122 -1.29 7.95 -2.38
C TYR A 122 -0.53 9.28 -2.25
N SER A 123 0.02 9.54 -1.07
CA SER A 123 0.90 10.69 -0.83
C SER A 123 1.96 10.39 0.24
N ILE A 124 3.03 11.16 0.28
CA ILE A 124 4.00 11.12 1.39
C ILE A 124 3.53 12.13 2.43
N SER A 125 3.05 11.66 3.58
CA SER A 125 2.61 12.53 4.67
C SER A 125 3.80 13.01 5.52
N GLN A 126 4.83 12.19 5.66
CA GLN A 126 6.08 12.53 6.34
C GLN A 126 7.25 11.85 5.65
N GLY A 127 8.37 12.54 5.44
CA GLY A 127 9.52 11.94 4.77
C GLY A 127 10.55 12.95 4.32
N HIS A 128 11.43 12.52 3.43
CA HIS A 128 12.45 13.36 2.82
C HIS A 128 12.05 13.76 1.39
N PRO A 129 12.38 14.98 0.93
CA PRO A 129 12.19 15.39 -0.48
C PRO A 129 12.92 14.52 -1.50
N TYR A 130 13.79 13.60 -1.06
CA TYR A 130 14.47 12.64 -1.93
C TYR A 130 13.55 11.55 -2.48
N PHE A 131 12.33 11.42 -1.94
CA PHE A 131 11.37 10.41 -2.39
C PHE A 131 10.07 11.06 -2.83
N SER A 132 9.45 10.45 -3.83
CA SER A 132 8.10 10.76 -4.30
C SER A 132 7.29 9.47 -4.39
N VAL A 133 5.96 9.58 -4.28
CA VAL A 133 5.05 8.46 -4.52
C VAL A 133 4.13 8.81 -5.67
N ASP A 134 3.93 7.87 -6.58
CA ASP A 134 2.93 7.99 -7.63
C ASP A 134 1.53 7.87 -7.00
N PRO A 135 0.66 8.90 -7.17
CA PRO A 135 -0.60 8.98 -6.45
C PRO A 135 -1.63 7.92 -6.85
N ASN A 136 -1.45 7.26 -8.01
CA ASN A 136 -2.42 6.28 -8.50
C ASN A 136 -1.93 4.84 -8.31
N THR A 137 -0.62 4.63 -8.31
CA THR A 137 -0.02 3.29 -8.32
C THR A 137 0.67 2.92 -7.00
N GLY A 138 0.93 3.89 -6.12
CA GLY A 138 1.68 3.68 -4.88
C GLY A 138 3.16 3.37 -5.11
N VAL A 139 3.68 3.60 -6.32
CA VAL A 139 5.10 3.40 -6.64
C VAL A 139 5.93 4.53 -6.05
N ILE A 140 6.85 4.18 -5.16
CA ILE A 140 7.80 5.11 -4.56
C ILE A 140 9.05 5.20 -5.44
N ARG A 141 9.48 6.42 -5.72
CA ARG A 141 10.65 6.73 -6.56
C ARG A 141 11.59 7.69 -5.86
N THR A 142 12.86 7.68 -6.26
CA THR A 142 13.77 8.80 -5.96
C THR A 142 13.30 10.05 -6.72
N ALA A 143 13.33 11.20 -6.05
CA ALA A 143 12.79 12.48 -6.55
C ALA A 143 13.86 13.55 -6.76
N LEU A 144 15.02 13.42 -6.11
CA LEU A 144 16.18 14.29 -6.29
C LEU A 144 17.33 13.55 -6.96
N GLY A 145 18.33 14.33 -7.38
CA GLY A 145 19.44 13.87 -8.19
C GLY A 145 20.45 13.01 -7.41
N PRO A 146 21.44 12.46 -8.13
CA PRO A 146 22.43 11.56 -7.57
C PRO A 146 23.24 12.18 -6.42
N ASP A 147 23.50 13.48 -6.45
CA ASP A 147 24.39 14.14 -5.48
C ASP A 147 23.78 14.33 -4.08
N ASP A 148 22.47 14.11 -3.93
CA ASP A 148 21.73 14.34 -2.69
C ASP A 148 21.58 13.08 -1.80
N MET A 149 21.95 11.91 -2.32
CA MET A 149 21.75 10.61 -1.67
C MET A 149 23.09 9.86 -1.59
N ASP A 150 23.87 10.20 -0.57
CA ASP A 150 25.19 9.65 -0.26
C ASP A 150 25.11 8.76 1.00
N ARG A 151 25.48 7.49 0.86
CA ARG A 151 25.35 6.50 1.93
C ARG A 151 26.25 6.82 3.10
N GLU A 152 27.46 7.31 2.85
CA GLU A 152 28.42 7.71 3.89
C GLU A 152 27.90 8.88 4.74
N GLN A 153 27.02 9.72 4.20
CA GLN A 153 26.30 10.73 4.96
C GLN A 153 25.10 10.15 5.70
N ARG A 154 24.27 9.34 5.03
CA ARG A 154 23.08 8.71 5.62
C ARG A 154 22.64 7.46 4.87
N GLU A 155 22.73 6.31 5.54
CA GLU A 155 22.35 5.01 4.96
C GLU A 155 20.84 4.71 5.03
N HIS A 156 20.12 5.22 6.05
CA HIS A 156 18.73 4.85 6.30
C HIS A 156 17.77 6.05 6.26
N TYR A 157 16.70 5.88 5.49
CA TYR A 157 15.58 6.81 5.39
C TYR A 157 14.28 6.12 5.78
N GLN A 158 13.36 6.92 6.30
CA GLN A 158 12.02 6.49 6.62
C GLN A 158 11.04 7.48 6.00
N VAL A 159 10.03 6.97 5.30
CA VAL A 159 8.91 7.76 4.78
C VAL A 159 7.61 7.13 5.24
N VAL A 160 6.65 7.98 5.61
CA VAL A 160 5.28 7.60 5.94
C VAL A 160 4.43 7.87 4.71
N ILE A 161 3.80 6.81 4.21
CA ILE A 161 2.87 6.91 3.08
C ILE A 161 1.45 6.95 3.62
N GLU A 162 0.66 7.86 3.09
CA GLU A 162 -0.77 7.96 3.32
C GLU A 162 -1.51 7.48 2.06
N ALA A 163 -2.52 6.64 2.24
CA ALA A 163 -3.52 6.36 1.23
C ALA A 163 -4.82 7.02 1.68
N LYS A 164 -5.39 7.85 0.82
CA LYS A 164 -6.62 8.58 1.09
C LYS A 164 -7.72 8.20 0.12
N ASP A 165 -8.87 7.84 0.66
CA ASP A 165 -10.06 7.46 -0.09
C ASP A 165 -10.74 8.69 -0.77
N MET A 166 -11.95 8.52 -1.31
CA MET A 166 -12.71 9.62 -1.94
C MET A 166 -11.92 10.39 -3.02
N ALA A 167 -11.01 9.71 -3.71
CA ALA A 167 -10.05 10.30 -4.65
C ALA A 167 -9.24 11.47 -4.05
N GLY A 168 -8.90 11.40 -2.77
CA GLY A 168 -8.14 12.42 -2.03
C GLY A 168 -8.93 13.64 -1.59
N GLN A 169 -10.25 13.68 -1.83
CA GLN A 169 -11.11 14.84 -1.53
C GLN A 169 -11.25 15.11 -0.02
N ARG A 170 -11.78 16.28 0.34
CA ARG A 170 -12.09 16.61 1.74
C ARG A 170 -13.23 15.70 2.23
N GLY A 171 -13.09 15.19 3.46
CA GLY A 171 -14.04 14.24 4.05
C GLY A 171 -13.63 12.78 3.91
N GLY A 172 -12.61 12.48 3.10
CA GLY A 172 -12.09 11.13 2.95
C GLY A 172 -11.27 10.63 4.14
N LEU A 173 -11.32 9.33 4.39
CA LEU A 173 -10.56 8.61 5.41
C LEU A 173 -9.15 8.29 4.91
N THR A 174 -8.24 8.07 5.85
CA THR A 174 -6.81 7.90 5.56
C THR A 174 -6.21 6.71 6.29
N GLY A 175 -5.58 5.83 5.54
CA GLY A 175 -4.66 4.83 6.07
C GLY A 175 -3.22 5.30 5.98
N THR A 176 -2.34 4.83 6.87
CA THR A 176 -0.90 5.12 6.78
C THR A 176 -0.05 3.86 6.93
N THR A 177 1.14 3.87 6.32
CA THR A 177 2.16 2.82 6.47
C THR A 177 3.55 3.43 6.49
N VAL A 178 4.50 2.70 7.07
CA VAL A 178 5.90 3.12 7.13
C VAL A 178 6.71 2.40 6.06
N VAL A 179 7.62 3.11 5.41
CA VAL A 179 8.57 2.54 4.45
C VAL A 179 9.99 2.88 4.90
N ASN A 180 10.75 1.84 5.22
CA ASN A 180 12.17 1.95 5.52
C ASN A 180 12.97 1.75 4.22
N ILE A 181 13.81 2.71 3.88
CA ILE A 181 14.63 2.72 2.66
C ILE A 181 16.09 2.68 3.06
N THR A 182 16.83 1.72 2.53
CA THR A 182 18.28 1.58 2.74
C THR A 182 19.04 1.92 1.47
N LEU A 183 20.05 2.79 1.58
CA LEU A 183 20.97 3.04 0.47
C LEU A 183 21.97 1.89 0.35
N THR A 184 22.12 1.35 -0.85
CA THR A 184 23.17 0.36 -1.13
C THR A 184 24.42 1.05 -1.68
N ASP A 185 25.57 0.66 -1.16
CA ASP A 185 26.90 1.16 -1.51
C ASP A 185 27.18 1.05 -3.01
N VAL A 186 27.66 2.15 -3.60
CA VAL A 186 28.26 2.25 -4.92
C VAL A 186 29.68 2.78 -4.70
N ASN A 187 30.70 1.96 -4.98
CA ASN A 187 32.11 2.32 -4.74
C ASN A 187 32.56 3.58 -5.51
N ASP A 188 32.35 4.73 -4.89
CA ASP A 188 32.58 6.08 -5.39
C ASP A 188 33.65 6.82 -4.56
N ASN A 189 34.08 6.21 -3.46
CA ASN A 189 35.19 6.64 -2.63
C ASN A 189 36.42 5.79 -2.97
N PRO A 190 37.34 6.29 -3.84
CA PRO A 190 38.59 5.60 -4.08
C PRO A 190 39.36 5.47 -2.75
N PRO A 191 40.06 4.34 -2.52
CA PRO A 191 40.80 4.15 -1.28
C PRO A 191 41.82 5.27 -1.11
N HIS A 192 41.66 6.06 -0.06
CA HIS A 192 42.61 7.10 0.29
C HIS A 192 43.53 6.61 1.41
N PHE A 193 44.84 6.69 1.18
CA PHE A 193 45.82 6.35 2.20
C PHE A 193 45.78 7.41 3.30
N THR A 194 45.47 7.01 4.54
CA THR A 194 45.46 7.89 5.71
C THR A 194 46.87 8.25 6.20
N GLN A 195 47.91 7.68 5.58
CA GLN A 195 49.31 8.00 5.88
C GLN A 195 50.15 8.04 4.59
N SER A 196 50.63 9.24 4.24
CA SER A 196 51.74 9.43 3.31
C SER A 196 53.07 9.14 4.02
N LYS A 197 53.29 7.90 4.47
CA LYS A 197 54.60 7.47 4.96
C LYS A 197 55.29 6.59 3.92
N SER A 198 55.99 7.24 2.99
CA SER A 198 57.08 6.59 2.28
C SER A 198 58.24 6.42 3.26
N THR A 199 58.41 5.20 3.77
CA THR A 199 59.64 4.88 4.50
C THR A 199 60.66 4.46 3.44
N ALA A 200 61.60 5.34 3.10
CA ALA A 200 62.74 4.97 2.26
C ALA A 200 63.62 4.00 3.06
N LEU A 201 63.67 2.74 2.63
CA LEU A 201 64.63 1.79 3.18
C LEU A 201 66.00 2.07 2.56
N LYS A 202 67.01 2.26 3.41
CA LYS A 202 68.41 2.21 2.98
C LYS A 202 68.79 0.74 2.74
N GLU A 203 69.47 0.51 1.62
CA GLU A 203 69.85 -0.79 1.06
C GLU A 203 70.67 -1.68 2.02
N ASP A 204 71.38 -1.08 2.98
CA ASP A 204 72.35 -1.75 3.86
C ASP A 204 71.78 -2.66 4.98
N ARG A 205 70.47 -2.94 5.02
CA ARG A 205 69.87 -3.80 6.07
C ARG A 205 68.84 -4.83 5.57
N LEU A 206 68.92 -5.27 4.32
CA LEU A 206 68.02 -6.31 3.81
C LEU A 206 68.64 -7.69 3.99
N HIS A 207 68.36 -8.33 5.14
CA HIS A 207 68.60 -9.77 5.31
C HIS A 207 67.44 -10.56 4.68
N PRO A 208 67.68 -11.69 3.98
CA PRO A 208 66.62 -12.44 3.28
C PRO A 208 65.47 -12.95 4.18
N ASN A 209 65.69 -13.01 5.49
CA ASN A 209 64.72 -13.46 6.49
C ASN A 209 64.24 -12.33 7.41
N ASP A 210 64.54 -11.07 7.08
CA ASP A 210 64.10 -9.92 7.86
C ASP A 210 62.60 -9.68 7.63
N GLU A 211 61.77 -9.75 8.68
CA GLU A 211 60.31 -9.53 8.61
C GLU A 211 59.94 -8.14 8.07
N THR A 212 60.90 -7.23 7.99
CA THR A 212 60.76 -5.93 7.33
C THR A 212 60.44 -6.07 5.84
N LEU A 213 60.95 -7.08 5.12
CA LEU A 213 60.57 -7.34 3.72
C LEU A 213 59.14 -7.86 3.58
N ARG A 214 58.60 -8.55 4.59
CA ARG A 214 57.19 -8.97 4.61
C ARG A 214 56.22 -7.80 4.77
N LYS A 215 56.68 -6.65 5.28
CA LYS A 215 55.85 -5.44 5.43
C LYS A 215 55.74 -4.58 4.17
N PHE A 216 56.52 -4.86 3.12
CA PHE A 216 56.44 -4.09 1.86
C PHE A 216 55.56 -4.72 0.78
N CYS A 217 54.95 -5.87 1.05
CA CYS A 217 53.73 -6.27 0.37
C CYS A 217 52.55 -5.93 1.27
N ILE A 218 52.14 -4.65 1.30
CA ILE A 218 50.78 -4.33 1.75
C ILE A 218 49.85 -4.84 0.64
N LEU A 219 49.53 -6.12 0.73
CA LEU A 219 48.40 -6.71 0.04
C LEU A 219 47.17 -5.85 0.35
N PRO A 220 46.39 -5.41 -0.65
CA PRO A 220 45.04 -4.96 -0.36
C PRO A 220 44.28 -6.19 0.14
N VAL A 221 43.69 -6.09 1.33
CA VAL A 221 42.71 -7.08 1.80
C VAL A 221 41.48 -6.89 0.91
N TYR A 222 41.33 -7.74 -0.11
CA TYR A 222 40.17 -7.75 -1.00
C TYR A 222 39.03 -8.56 -0.36
N LYS A 223 37.84 -7.96 -0.26
CA LYS A 223 36.59 -8.73 -0.14
C LYS A 223 35.82 -8.62 -1.46
N HIS A 224 35.85 -9.75 -2.17
CA HIS A 224 35.09 -10.14 -3.37
C HIS A 224 35.54 -9.66 -4.77
N ALA A 225 35.50 -10.66 -5.66
CA ALA A 225 35.74 -10.70 -7.10
C ALA A 225 37.22 -10.64 -7.57
N GLY A 226 37.70 -11.79 -8.07
CA GLY A 226 39.11 -12.04 -8.35
C GLY A 226 39.69 -11.26 -9.53
N VAL A 227 40.85 -10.64 -9.27
CA VAL A 227 41.72 -10.04 -10.28
C VAL A 227 43.15 -10.49 -9.98
N LYS A 228 43.89 -10.95 -11.02
CA LYS A 228 45.30 -11.36 -10.92
C LYS A 228 46.20 -10.12 -10.83
N VAL A 229 47.02 -10.03 -9.78
CA VAL A 229 48.03 -8.98 -9.62
C VAL A 229 49.35 -9.44 -10.27
N ARG A 230 49.88 -8.66 -11.22
CA ARG A 230 51.28 -8.76 -11.69
C ARG A 230 52.07 -7.61 -11.07
N CYS A 231 53.08 -7.92 -10.26
CA CYS A 231 54.07 -6.95 -9.83
C CYS A 231 55.18 -6.85 -10.88
N PHE A 232 55.47 -5.63 -11.34
CA PHE A 232 56.74 -5.31 -12.00
C PHE A 232 57.37 -4.14 -11.27
N GLN A 233 58.60 -4.33 -10.82
CA GLN A 233 59.57 -3.25 -10.77
C GLN A 233 60.96 -3.85 -11.00
N THR A 234 61.38 -3.87 -12.26
CA THR A 234 62.79 -3.93 -12.61
C THR A 234 63.37 -2.55 -12.35
N VAL A 235 64.35 -2.46 -11.45
CA VAL A 235 65.29 -1.33 -11.42
C VAL A 235 66.60 -1.88 -11.98
N SER A 236 66.93 -1.51 -13.22
CA SER A 236 68.24 -1.80 -13.80
C SER A 236 69.11 -0.54 -13.75
N SER A 237 70.23 -0.70 -13.06
CA SER A 237 71.53 0.02 -13.12
C SER A 237 71.53 1.54 -13.06
#